data_AF-S9VSX4-F1
#
_entry.id   AF-S9VSX4-F1
#
_cell.length_a   1.000
_cell.length_b   1.000
_cell.length_c   1.000
_cell.angle_alpha   90.00
_cell.angle_beta   90.00
_cell.angle_gamma   90.00
#
_symmetry.space_group_name_H-M   'P 1'
#
loop_
_entity.id
_entity.type
_entity.pdbx_description
1 polymer ?
#
loop_
_entity_poly.entity_id
_entity_poly.type
_entity_poly.pdbx_seq_one_letter_code
_entity_poly.pdbx_strand_id
1 'polypeptide(L)'
;MTSGLSRRRVASGNLDENEQETKNVALMKSKAQNRDEDHKIAFDPKDLEQGAESEKQPKVTLMEEVLLLGLKDKQGYLSFWNDSISYSLRGCILIELAFRGKLRMQKDVNRKRFPLADRLVELVDDRLTGEVLLDEAIKMIHSSEPMSVTSWIDLMSGETWNVMKIGYQLRQVRERLAKGLVDKGILRTEKKNFLLFDMPTHPVADTSIKEGLKRRVLSILVDRVVELESTPAFPANLQFRYLRTIALVCSAYAANVLENALLVLDFERRDRALAQVDDLLSEFSQWPFLIHPSTVGANLGEAVGEELAPLSEDQMLSIEVVAAVLQFDAINGFDFPSNVDFSFALFIT
;
A
#
# COMPACT_ATOMS: atom_id res chain seq x y z
N MET A 1 -60.66 35.62 42.28
CA MET A 1 -61.06 36.95 42.77
C MET A 1 -59.93 37.93 42.46
N THR A 2 -60.25 39.00 41.71
CA THR A 2 -59.67 40.38 41.79
C THR A 2 -58.15 40.55 41.82
N SER A 3 -57.54 41.01 40.70
CA SER A 3 -57.00 42.39 40.48
C SER A 3 -55.88 42.79 41.46
N GLY A 4 -54.64 43.08 41.08
CA GLY A 4 -54.16 43.90 39.96
C GLY A 4 -53.59 45.22 40.51
N LEU A 5 -52.34 45.56 40.21
CA LEU A 5 -51.85 46.95 40.14
C LEU A 5 -50.46 47.02 39.48
N SER A 6 -50.42 47.81 38.42
CA SER A 6 -49.28 48.14 37.56
C SER A 6 -48.68 49.48 37.99
N ARG A 7 -47.36 49.67 37.78
CA ARG A 7 -46.78 50.83 37.07
C ARG A 7 -45.25 50.81 37.12
N ARG A 8 -44.58 50.80 35.95
CA ARG A 8 -43.84 51.97 35.44
C ARG A 8 -43.51 51.84 33.94
N ARG A 9 -43.57 52.98 33.25
CA ARG A 9 -43.53 53.25 31.80
C ARG A 9 -42.11 53.47 31.24
N VAL A 10 -41.87 52.99 29.98
CA VAL A 10 -41.38 53.68 28.74
C VAL A 10 -39.99 54.41 28.81
N ALA A 11 -39.04 54.44 27.86
CA ALA A 11 -38.92 54.24 26.40
C ALA A 11 -37.42 53.88 26.04
N SER A 12 -37.14 53.12 24.98
CA SER A 12 -36.63 53.54 23.65
C SER A 12 -35.32 54.36 23.61
N GLY A 13 -34.29 53.84 22.93
CA GLY A 13 -33.18 54.65 22.39
C GLY A 13 -31.87 53.89 22.18
N ASN A 14 -31.65 53.35 20.97
CA ASN A 14 -30.37 52.87 20.44
C ASN A 14 -29.28 53.96 20.45
N LEU A 15 -28.02 53.51 20.51
CA LEU A 15 -26.76 54.03 19.93
C LEU A 15 -25.65 53.86 20.98
N ASP A 16 -24.69 52.94 20.73
CA ASP A 16 -23.28 52.96 21.20
C ASP A 16 -22.60 51.56 21.24
N GLU A 17 -22.81 50.70 20.23
CA GLU A 17 -22.04 49.44 20.07
C GLU A 17 -20.83 49.58 19.13
N ASN A 18 -20.64 50.72 18.45
CA ASN A 18 -19.64 50.86 17.38
C ASN A 18 -18.26 51.42 17.82
N GLU A 19 -18.09 51.80 19.10
CA GLU A 19 -16.81 52.32 19.63
C GLU A 19 -15.96 51.25 20.35
N GLN A 20 -16.53 50.07 20.66
CA GLN A 20 -15.79 48.98 21.31
C GLN A 20 -15.09 48.05 20.30
N GLU A 21 -15.61 47.92 19.08
CA GLU A 21 -14.98 47.10 18.02
C GLU A 21 -13.69 47.74 17.46
N THR A 22 -13.63 49.06 17.37
CA THR A 22 -12.45 49.77 16.81
C THR A 22 -11.23 49.72 17.73
N LYS A 23 -11.42 49.63 19.06
CA LYS A 23 -10.31 49.50 20.02
C LYS A 23 -9.71 48.09 20.05
N ASN A 24 -10.51 47.05 19.82
CA ASN A 24 -10.04 45.66 19.77
C ASN A 24 -9.23 45.35 18.50
N VAL A 25 -9.60 45.95 17.36
CA VAL A 25 -8.84 45.80 16.10
C VAL A 25 -7.50 46.57 16.15
N ALA A 26 -7.45 47.73 16.80
CA ALA A 26 -6.20 48.48 16.99
C ALA A 26 -5.20 47.76 17.91
N LEU A 27 -5.68 47.08 18.97
CA LEU A 27 -4.84 46.29 19.88
C LEU A 27 -4.33 44.99 19.24
N MET A 28 -5.09 44.41 18.28
CA MET A 28 -4.62 43.28 17.49
C MET A 28 -3.60 43.68 16.41
N LYS A 29 -3.72 44.87 15.79
CA LYS A 29 -2.74 45.36 14.81
C LYS A 29 -1.39 45.73 15.44
N SER A 30 -1.34 46.21 16.68
CA SER A 30 -0.08 46.51 17.37
C SER A 30 0.69 45.26 17.84
N LYS A 31 0.06 44.08 17.85
CA LYS A 31 0.74 42.78 18.12
C LYS A 31 1.27 42.08 16.86
N ALA A 32 0.92 42.58 15.68
CA ALA A 32 1.31 42.01 14.39
C ALA A 32 2.54 42.70 13.74
N GLN A 33 3.11 43.72 14.37
CA GLN A 33 4.25 44.48 13.82
C GLN A 33 5.56 44.37 14.64
N ASN A 34 5.68 43.35 15.50
CA ASN A 34 6.95 43.01 16.17
C ASN A 34 7.01 41.49 16.44
N ARG A 35 7.03 40.70 15.37
CA ARG A 35 7.34 39.26 15.42
C ARG A 35 8.17 38.83 14.20
N ASP A 36 9.18 39.62 13.88
CA ASP A 36 10.37 39.12 13.21
C ASP A 36 11.47 39.04 14.27
N GLU A 37 11.61 37.87 14.90
CA GLU A 37 12.84 37.33 15.50
C GLU A 37 12.53 35.97 16.15
N ASP A 38 13.07 34.92 15.54
CA ASP A 38 13.37 33.60 16.13
C ASP A 38 12.19 32.76 16.67
N HIS A 39 11.17 32.48 15.85
CA HIS A 39 10.41 31.23 16.02
C HIS A 39 11.28 30.06 15.52
N LYS A 40 12.19 29.59 16.39
CA LYS A 40 12.74 28.24 16.29
C LYS A 40 11.56 27.28 16.40
N ILE A 41 11.05 26.84 15.26
CA ILE A 41 10.22 25.64 15.19
C ILE A 41 11.06 24.56 15.86
N ALA A 42 10.65 24.12 17.05
CA ALA A 42 11.30 23.03 17.75
C ALA A 42 11.12 21.79 16.88
N PHE A 43 12.13 21.50 16.09
CA PHE A 43 12.16 20.38 15.18
C PHE A 43 12.76 19.20 15.94
N ASP A 44 11.97 18.14 16.20
CA ASP A 44 12.49 16.91 16.78
C ASP A 44 13.38 16.23 15.72
N PRO A 45 14.67 15.99 15.96
CA PRO A 45 15.54 15.29 15.03
C PRO A 45 14.93 13.98 14.46
N LYS A 46 14.06 13.31 15.22
CA LYS A 46 13.34 12.11 14.78
C LYS A 46 12.33 12.35 13.65
N ASP A 47 11.70 13.53 13.61
CA ASP A 47 10.76 13.90 12.54
C ASP A 47 11.50 14.13 11.21
N LEU A 48 12.78 14.52 11.28
CA LEU A 48 13.67 14.80 10.15
C LEU A 48 14.09 13.48 9.50
N GLU A 49 14.46 12.52 10.36
CA GLU A 49 14.82 11.16 9.95
C GLU A 49 13.62 10.43 9.35
N GLN A 50 12.43 10.56 9.94
CA GLN A 50 11.20 10.00 9.38
C GLN A 50 10.83 10.64 8.04
N GLY A 51 10.95 11.96 7.89
CA GLY A 51 10.73 12.65 6.62
C GLY A 51 11.66 12.15 5.52
N ALA A 52 12.96 12.05 5.81
CA ALA A 52 13.96 11.56 4.86
C ALA A 52 13.81 10.06 4.52
N GLU A 53 13.30 9.24 5.44
CA GLU A 53 12.97 7.83 5.19
C GLU A 53 11.70 7.71 4.33
N SER A 54 10.69 8.55 4.58
CA SER A 54 9.45 8.61 3.81
C SER A 54 9.68 9.06 2.37
N GLU A 55 10.60 10.00 2.13
CA GLU A 55 10.95 10.47 0.78
C GLU A 55 11.59 9.39 -0.10
N LYS A 56 12.15 8.34 0.51
CA LYS A 56 12.73 7.18 -0.20
C LYS A 56 11.70 6.13 -0.57
N GLN A 57 10.48 6.22 -0.06
CA GLN A 57 9.42 5.24 -0.30
C GLN A 57 8.48 5.70 -1.42
N PRO A 58 7.87 4.75 -2.17
CA PRO A 58 6.86 5.13 -3.14
C PRO A 58 5.64 5.71 -2.44
N LYS A 59 4.95 6.66 -3.09
CA LYS A 59 3.71 7.25 -2.55
C LYS A 59 2.63 6.20 -2.29
N VAL A 60 2.64 5.14 -3.09
CA VAL A 60 1.67 4.04 -3.08
C VAL A 60 2.41 2.75 -2.74
N THR A 61 1.91 2.01 -1.76
CA THR A 61 2.46 0.71 -1.35
C THR A 61 2.11 -0.37 -2.37
N LEU A 62 2.88 -1.47 -2.37
CA LEU A 62 2.58 -2.62 -3.24
C LEU A 62 1.15 -3.16 -3.06
N MET A 63 0.67 -3.22 -1.80
CA MET A 63 -0.71 -3.64 -1.49
C MET A 63 -1.75 -2.74 -2.17
N GLU A 64 -1.52 -1.43 -2.12
CA GLU A 64 -2.41 -0.45 -2.74
C GLU A 64 -2.35 -0.48 -4.26
N GLU A 65 -1.18 -0.73 -4.86
CA GLU A 65 -1.05 -0.91 -6.32
C GLU A 65 -1.84 -2.14 -6.79
N VAL A 66 -1.72 -3.29 -6.12
CA VAL A 66 -2.51 -4.50 -6.40
C VAL A 66 -4.01 -4.21 -6.25
N LEU A 67 -4.41 -3.51 -5.18
CA LEU A 67 -5.81 -3.10 -4.98
C LEU A 67 -6.31 -2.19 -6.13
N LEU A 68 -5.50 -1.22 -6.55
CA LEU A 68 -5.85 -0.28 -7.63
C LEU A 68 -6.07 -0.99 -8.96
N LEU A 69 -5.30 -2.05 -9.27
CA LEU A 69 -5.50 -2.88 -10.47
C LEU A 69 -6.85 -3.59 -10.45
N GLY A 70 -7.31 -4.05 -9.28
CA GLY A 70 -8.61 -4.71 -9.12
C GLY A 70 -9.82 -3.77 -9.05
N LEU A 71 -9.62 -2.47 -8.81
CA LEU A 71 -10.71 -1.49 -8.65
C LEU A 71 -11.36 -1.13 -9.99
N LYS A 72 -12.67 -0.84 -10.00
CA LYS A 72 -13.33 -0.19 -11.14
C LYS A 72 -13.34 1.32 -10.96
N ASP A 73 -12.94 2.05 -12.01
CA ASP A 73 -12.62 3.49 -11.93
C ASP A 73 -13.79 4.36 -11.44
N LYS A 74 -14.99 4.17 -12.00
CA LYS A 74 -16.18 4.96 -11.69
C LYS A 74 -16.96 4.44 -10.49
N GLN A 75 -16.87 3.15 -10.23
CA GLN A 75 -17.71 2.50 -9.24
C GLN A 75 -17.10 2.50 -7.85
N GLY A 76 -15.76 2.49 -7.75
CA GLY A 76 -15.06 2.56 -6.47
C GLY A 76 -15.17 1.29 -5.63
N TYR A 77 -15.52 0.16 -6.24
CA TYR A 77 -15.46 -1.17 -5.66
C TYR A 77 -14.61 -2.08 -6.55
N LEU A 78 -14.04 -3.13 -5.93
CA LEU A 78 -13.26 -4.13 -6.62
C LEU A 78 -14.15 -4.97 -7.53
N SER A 79 -13.65 -5.35 -8.71
CA SER A 79 -14.35 -6.30 -9.57
C SER A 79 -14.67 -7.60 -8.83
N PHE A 80 -13.75 -8.05 -7.96
CA PHE A 80 -13.91 -9.21 -7.10
C PHE A 80 -12.97 -9.09 -5.88
N TRP A 81 -13.42 -9.51 -4.69
CA TRP A 81 -12.56 -9.72 -3.52
C TRP A 81 -12.72 -11.17 -3.09
N ASN A 82 -11.63 -11.92 -3.16
CA ASN A 82 -11.57 -13.35 -2.87
C ASN A 82 -10.39 -13.67 -1.96
N ASP A 83 -10.23 -14.95 -1.63
CA ASP A 83 -9.14 -15.41 -0.78
C ASP A 83 -7.78 -15.24 -1.47
N SER A 84 -7.69 -15.35 -2.80
CA SER A 84 -6.45 -15.13 -3.57
C SER A 84 -5.89 -13.71 -3.38
N ILE A 85 -6.67 -12.66 -3.63
CA ILE A 85 -6.23 -11.27 -3.39
C ILE A 85 -6.00 -11.03 -1.89
N SER A 86 -6.81 -11.62 -1.03
CA SER A 86 -6.63 -11.54 0.42
C SER A 86 -5.24 -12.04 0.82
N TYR A 87 -4.83 -13.23 0.38
CA TYR A 87 -3.54 -13.84 0.64
C TYR A 87 -2.38 -13.07 0.00
N SER A 88 -2.46 -12.75 -1.29
CA SER A 88 -1.40 -12.02 -2.00
C SER A 88 -1.13 -10.66 -1.39
N LEU A 89 -2.14 -9.97 -0.83
CA LEU A 89 -1.93 -8.72 -0.10
C LEU A 89 -1.10 -8.91 1.19
N ARG A 90 -1.17 -10.06 1.86
CA ARG A 90 -0.31 -10.38 3.01
C ARG A 90 1.13 -10.66 2.57
N GLY A 91 1.30 -11.34 1.43
CA GLY A 91 2.60 -11.45 0.78
C GLY A 91 3.19 -10.07 0.45
N CYS A 92 2.39 -9.18 -0.14
CA CYS A 92 2.78 -7.81 -0.46
C CYS A 92 3.24 -7.02 0.78
N ILE A 93 2.64 -7.24 1.95
CA ILE A 93 3.08 -6.62 3.22
C ILE A 93 4.53 -7.02 3.53
N LEU A 94 4.87 -8.31 3.44
CA LEU A 94 6.23 -8.79 3.70
C LEU A 94 7.23 -8.28 2.66
N ILE A 95 6.85 -8.25 1.39
CA ILE A 95 7.65 -7.66 0.30
C ILE A 95 7.91 -6.17 0.57
N GLU A 96 6.88 -5.42 0.94
CA GLU A 96 6.99 -3.99 1.20
C GLU A 96 7.88 -3.69 2.43
N LEU A 97 7.78 -4.49 3.49
CA LEU A 97 8.69 -4.41 4.64
C LEU A 97 10.14 -4.75 4.27
N ALA A 98 10.34 -5.73 3.39
CA ALA A 98 11.66 -6.11 2.91
C ALA A 98 12.31 -5.00 2.07
N PHE A 99 11.57 -4.40 1.12
CA PHE A 99 12.08 -3.27 0.35
C PHE A 99 12.35 -2.02 1.19
N ARG A 100 11.64 -1.85 2.31
CA ARG A 100 11.90 -0.79 3.31
C ARG A 100 13.08 -1.10 4.22
N GLY A 101 13.74 -2.25 4.06
CA GLY A 101 14.87 -2.69 4.88
C GLY A 101 14.48 -3.07 6.32
N LYS A 102 13.18 -3.28 6.59
CA LYS A 102 12.67 -3.61 7.93
C LYS A 102 12.62 -5.11 8.18
N LEU A 103 12.50 -5.91 7.13
CA LEU A 103 12.42 -7.38 7.22
C LEU A 103 13.53 -8.02 6.40
N ARG A 104 14.13 -9.10 6.92
CA ARG A 104 15.12 -9.91 6.19
C ARG A 104 15.04 -11.38 6.58
N MET A 105 15.66 -12.24 5.78
CA MET A 105 15.91 -13.63 6.19
C MET A 105 16.83 -13.68 7.40
N GLN A 106 16.55 -14.60 8.32
CA GLN A 106 17.42 -14.85 9.46
C GLN A 106 18.82 -15.23 8.98
N LYS A 107 19.85 -14.63 9.58
CA LYS A 107 21.25 -14.85 9.22
C LYS A 107 21.78 -16.19 9.75
N ASP A 108 21.21 -17.29 9.26
CA ASP A 108 21.65 -18.65 9.50
C ASP A 108 22.09 -19.30 8.18
N VAL A 109 23.25 -19.96 8.18
CA VAL A 109 23.79 -20.71 7.04
C VAL A 109 22.92 -21.94 6.74
N ASN A 110 22.30 -22.54 7.76
CA ASN A 110 21.47 -23.72 7.60
C ASN A 110 20.10 -23.42 6.97
N ARG A 111 19.69 -22.15 6.86
CA ARG A 111 18.41 -21.77 6.24
C ARG A 111 18.25 -22.32 4.82
N LYS A 112 19.37 -22.46 4.09
CA LYS A 112 19.39 -22.98 2.71
C LYS A 112 18.96 -24.44 2.59
N ARG A 113 18.85 -25.17 3.70
CA ARG A 113 18.30 -26.53 3.75
C ARG A 113 16.77 -26.56 3.59
N PHE A 114 16.10 -25.43 3.80
CA PHE A 114 14.65 -25.31 3.69
C PHE A 114 14.27 -24.65 2.35
N PRO A 115 13.08 -24.99 1.81
CA PRO A 115 12.44 -24.23 0.75
C PRO A 115 12.41 -22.74 1.09
N LEU A 116 12.40 -21.88 0.06
CA LEU A 116 12.60 -20.44 0.24
C LEU A 116 11.49 -19.80 1.09
N ALA A 117 10.23 -20.17 0.85
CA ALA A 117 9.07 -19.73 1.62
C ALA A 117 9.07 -20.24 3.09
N ASP A 118 9.75 -21.35 3.37
CA ASP A 118 9.84 -21.94 4.72
C ASP A 118 11.01 -21.39 5.54
N ARG A 119 11.81 -20.48 4.99
CA ARG A 119 12.91 -19.83 5.71
C ARG A 119 12.37 -18.80 6.70
N LEU A 120 13.01 -18.76 7.87
CA LEU A 120 12.66 -17.84 8.94
C LEU A 120 13.06 -16.40 8.59
N VAL A 121 12.22 -15.44 8.96
CA VAL A 121 12.49 -14.01 8.84
C VAL A 121 12.67 -13.36 10.21
N GLU A 122 13.45 -12.28 10.23
CA GLU A 122 13.69 -11.46 11.42
C GLU A 122 13.51 -9.98 11.09
N LEU A 123 13.04 -9.22 12.09
CA LEU A 123 12.88 -7.78 11.99
C LEU A 123 14.23 -7.09 12.22
N VAL A 124 14.61 -6.20 11.30
CA VAL A 124 15.85 -5.40 11.34
C VAL A 124 15.61 -4.05 11.99
N ASP A 125 14.47 -3.43 11.68
CA ASP A 125 14.10 -2.09 12.13
C ASP A 125 12.60 -2.08 12.48
N ASP A 126 12.29 -1.75 13.73
CA ASP A 126 10.93 -1.71 14.28
C ASP A 126 10.29 -0.32 14.24
N ARG A 127 10.99 0.67 13.68
CA ARG A 127 10.43 2.02 13.49
C ARG A 127 9.21 1.96 12.56
N LEU A 128 8.13 2.58 13.02
CA LEU A 128 6.87 2.64 12.30
C LEU A 128 7.04 3.35 10.96
N THR A 129 6.32 2.84 9.97
CA THR A 129 6.30 3.31 8.58
C THR A 129 5.27 4.40 8.33
N GLY A 130 4.27 4.54 9.21
CA GLY A 130 3.08 5.37 8.99
C GLY A 130 1.98 4.68 8.18
N GLU A 131 2.25 3.49 7.62
CA GLU A 131 1.27 2.66 6.94
C GLU A 131 0.67 1.66 7.94
N VAL A 132 -0.63 1.80 8.23
CA VAL A 132 -1.27 1.11 9.36
C VAL A 132 -1.10 -0.42 9.32
N LEU A 133 -1.14 -1.03 8.13
CA LEU A 133 -0.99 -2.49 7.97
C LEU A 133 0.46 -2.95 8.13
N LEU A 134 1.43 -2.18 7.62
CA LEU A 134 2.85 -2.48 7.81
C LEU A 134 3.22 -2.35 9.29
N ASP A 135 2.71 -1.31 9.96
CA ASP A 135 2.98 -1.04 11.37
C ASP A 135 2.40 -2.11 12.31
N GLU A 136 1.24 -2.66 11.96
CA GLU A 136 0.65 -3.80 12.67
C GLU A 136 1.47 -5.07 12.45
N ALA A 137 1.90 -5.34 11.22
CA ALA A 137 2.79 -6.46 10.92
C ALA A 137 4.14 -6.35 11.66
N ILE A 138 4.75 -5.16 11.70
CA ILE A 138 5.99 -4.90 12.47
C ILE A 138 5.78 -5.25 13.95
N LYS A 139 4.68 -4.80 14.56
CA LYS A 139 4.37 -5.09 15.97
C LYS A 139 4.22 -6.59 16.23
N MET A 140 3.50 -7.29 15.36
CA MET A 140 3.31 -8.74 15.48
C MET A 140 4.64 -9.48 15.33
N ILE A 141 5.47 -9.11 14.35
CA ILE A 141 6.79 -9.73 14.12
C ILE A 141 7.72 -9.47 15.31
N HIS A 142 7.75 -8.23 15.81
CA HIS A 142 8.58 -7.85 16.95
C HIS A 142 8.23 -8.63 18.23
N SER A 143 6.95 -8.88 18.50
CA SER A 143 6.49 -9.57 19.72
C SER A 143 6.52 -11.10 19.62
N SER A 144 7.07 -11.65 18.55
CA SER A 144 6.99 -13.09 18.24
C SER A 144 8.36 -13.73 18.12
N GLU A 145 8.38 -15.06 18.24
CA GLU A 145 9.52 -15.85 17.80
C GLU A 145 9.71 -15.73 16.27
N PRO A 146 10.94 -15.90 15.75
CA PRO A 146 11.17 -15.98 14.31
C PRO A 146 10.33 -17.08 13.67
N MET A 147 9.58 -16.73 12.63
CA MET A 147 8.69 -17.62 11.89
C MET A 147 8.97 -17.52 10.39
N SER A 148 8.52 -18.52 9.62
CA SER A 148 8.74 -18.55 8.17
C SER A 148 7.86 -17.55 7.42
N VAL A 149 8.22 -17.26 6.17
CA VAL A 149 7.40 -16.43 5.27
C VAL A 149 5.99 -17.03 5.13
N THR A 150 5.90 -18.34 4.86
CA THR A 150 4.62 -19.08 4.82
C THR A 150 3.80 -18.86 6.10
N SER A 151 4.42 -19.06 7.27
CA SER A 151 3.75 -18.92 8.56
C SER A 151 3.20 -17.51 8.79
N TRP A 152 3.96 -16.48 8.41
CA TRP A 152 3.51 -15.10 8.55
C TRP A 152 2.32 -14.78 7.65
N ILE A 153 2.34 -15.26 6.40
CA ILE A 153 1.22 -15.07 5.48
C ILE A 153 -0.03 -15.77 6.02
N ASP A 154 0.07 -17.03 6.44
CA ASP A 154 -1.07 -17.78 6.99
C ASP A 154 -1.63 -17.12 8.26
N LEU A 155 -0.76 -16.68 9.17
CA LEU A 155 -1.16 -15.99 10.40
C LEU A 155 -1.90 -14.69 10.11
N MET A 156 -1.37 -13.86 9.21
CA MET A 156 -1.99 -12.57 8.84
C MET A 156 -3.26 -12.74 8.00
N SER A 157 -3.43 -13.88 7.33
CA SER A 157 -4.66 -14.27 6.62
C SER A 157 -5.71 -14.86 7.57
N GLY A 158 -5.30 -15.43 8.70
CA GLY A 158 -6.18 -16.05 9.70
C GLY A 158 -6.37 -17.55 9.52
N GLU A 159 -5.40 -18.20 8.90
CA GLU A 159 -5.49 -19.59 8.39
C GLU A 159 -4.74 -20.56 9.32
N THR A 160 -4.42 -20.08 10.52
CA THR A 160 -3.77 -20.84 11.57
C THR A 160 -4.78 -21.58 12.44
N TRP A 161 -4.43 -22.80 12.84
CA TRP A 161 -5.12 -23.54 13.90
C TRP A 161 -4.57 -23.23 15.30
N ASN A 162 -3.55 -22.37 15.41
CA ASN A 162 -2.95 -22.04 16.69
C ASN A 162 -3.76 -20.96 17.43
N VAL A 163 -4.54 -21.39 18.43
CA VAL A 163 -5.39 -20.52 19.26
C VAL A 163 -4.60 -19.38 19.92
N MET A 164 -3.33 -19.62 20.29
CA MET A 164 -2.50 -18.59 20.93
C MET A 164 -2.10 -17.48 19.95
N LYS A 165 -2.14 -17.75 18.63
CA LYS A 165 -1.77 -16.80 17.57
C LYS A 165 -2.99 -16.32 16.76
N ILE A 166 -4.22 -16.59 17.22
CA ILE A 166 -5.46 -16.17 16.53
C ILE A 166 -5.58 -14.64 16.41
N GLY A 167 -4.93 -13.89 17.29
CA GLY A 167 -4.90 -12.43 17.26
C GLY A 167 -4.04 -11.82 16.16
N TYR A 168 -3.35 -12.64 15.35
CA TYR A 168 -2.38 -12.17 14.36
C TYR A 168 -3.02 -11.91 12.99
N GLN A 169 -4.31 -12.23 12.84
CA GLN A 169 -5.04 -11.97 11.62
C GLN A 169 -5.22 -10.47 11.41
N LEU A 170 -4.76 -9.96 10.26
CA LEU A 170 -5.04 -8.60 9.84
C LEU A 170 -6.50 -8.48 9.43
N ARG A 171 -7.24 -7.61 10.12
CA ARG A 171 -8.67 -7.37 9.89
C ARG A 171 -8.91 -6.11 9.06
N GLN A 172 -10.03 -6.12 8.33
CA GLN A 172 -10.51 -4.97 7.54
C GLN A 172 -9.45 -4.42 6.56
N VAL A 173 -8.66 -5.32 5.97
CA VAL A 173 -7.52 -4.97 5.10
C VAL A 173 -7.99 -4.13 3.92
N ARG A 174 -9.10 -4.52 3.28
CA ARG A 174 -9.69 -3.80 2.14
C ARG A 174 -10.07 -2.37 2.51
N GLU A 175 -10.80 -2.20 3.59
CA GLU A 175 -11.31 -0.90 4.06
C GLU A 175 -10.16 0.02 4.47
N ARG A 176 -9.14 -0.54 5.14
CA ARG A 176 -7.95 0.22 5.57
C ARG A 176 -7.09 0.65 4.39
N LEU A 177 -6.90 -0.21 3.37
CA LEU A 177 -6.21 0.18 2.14
C LEU A 177 -7.00 1.23 1.36
N ALA A 178 -8.33 1.08 1.24
CA ALA A 178 -9.18 2.10 0.60
C ALA A 178 -9.09 3.44 1.33
N LYS A 179 -9.10 3.44 2.67
CA LYS A 179 -8.88 4.64 3.47
C LYS A 179 -7.50 5.25 3.22
N GLY A 180 -6.44 4.46 3.19
CA GLY A 180 -5.08 4.95 2.87
C GLY A 180 -5.01 5.63 1.51
N LEU A 181 -5.64 5.04 0.49
CA LEU A 181 -5.74 5.64 -0.84
C LEU A 181 -6.59 6.92 -0.88
N VAL A 182 -7.62 7.05 -0.02
CA VAL A 182 -8.39 8.30 0.16
C VAL A 182 -7.52 9.37 0.81
N ASP A 183 -6.81 9.03 1.89
CA ASP A 183 -5.92 9.95 2.61
C ASP A 183 -4.79 10.47 1.68
N LYS A 184 -4.33 9.63 0.74
CA LYS A 184 -3.34 9.97 -0.30
C LYS A 184 -3.90 10.77 -1.49
N GLY A 185 -5.22 11.01 -1.52
CA GLY A 185 -5.93 11.75 -2.57
C GLY A 185 -6.12 10.98 -3.89
N ILE A 186 -5.89 9.66 -3.90
CA ILE A 186 -6.00 8.82 -5.10
C ILE A 186 -7.45 8.38 -5.30
N LEU A 187 -8.15 8.05 -4.21
CA LEU A 187 -9.59 7.83 -4.20
C LEU A 187 -10.29 9.02 -3.56
N ARG A 188 -11.57 9.21 -3.88
CA ARG A 188 -12.45 10.13 -3.16
C ARG A 188 -13.56 9.35 -2.49
N THR A 189 -14.11 9.89 -1.41
CA THR A 189 -15.28 9.31 -0.77
C THR A 189 -16.55 9.90 -1.39
N GLU A 190 -17.38 9.04 -1.97
CA GLU A 190 -18.70 9.40 -2.47
C GLU A 190 -19.77 8.61 -1.72
N LYS A 191 -20.85 9.30 -1.33
CA LYS A 191 -22.02 8.68 -0.74
C LYS A 191 -23.04 8.37 -1.83
N LYS A 192 -23.25 7.08 -2.12
CA LYS A 192 -24.31 6.65 -3.05
C LYS A 192 -25.58 6.34 -2.27
N ASN A 193 -26.65 7.05 -2.62
CA ASN A 193 -27.94 6.88 -1.99
C ASN A 193 -28.68 5.75 -2.70
N PHE A 194 -28.99 4.68 -1.98
CA PHE A 194 -29.91 3.65 -2.41
C PHE A 194 -31.27 3.88 -1.76
N LEU A 195 -32.32 3.24 -2.28
CA LEU A 195 -33.70 3.45 -1.82
C LEU A 195 -33.88 3.24 -0.30
N LEU A 196 -33.06 2.37 0.33
CA LEU A 196 -33.20 1.96 1.73
C LEU A 196 -31.99 2.29 2.61
N PHE A 197 -30.86 2.68 2.03
CA PHE A 197 -29.63 2.95 2.77
C PHE A 197 -28.67 3.78 1.91
N ASP A 198 -27.69 4.38 2.55
CA ASP A 198 -26.60 5.04 1.85
C ASP A 198 -25.32 4.21 1.96
N MET A 199 -24.57 4.10 0.88
CA MET A 199 -23.33 3.33 0.81
C MET A 199 -22.14 4.24 0.52
N PRO A 200 -21.09 4.23 1.35
CA PRO A 200 -19.83 4.86 0.99
C PRO A 200 -19.19 4.09 -0.16
N THR A 201 -18.76 4.81 -1.19
CA THR A 201 -18.01 4.29 -2.33
C THR A 201 -16.76 5.10 -2.55
N HIS A 202 -15.72 4.47 -3.08
CA HIS A 202 -14.40 5.08 -3.20
C HIS A 202 -13.91 5.14 -4.66
N PRO A 203 -14.56 5.91 -5.55
CA PRO A 203 -14.13 6.01 -6.94
C PRO A 203 -12.77 6.68 -7.06
N VAL A 204 -12.10 6.41 -8.18
CA VAL A 204 -10.77 6.96 -8.47
C VAL A 204 -10.90 8.47 -8.72
N ALA A 205 -10.20 9.27 -7.91
CA ALA A 205 -10.12 10.72 -8.03
C ALA A 205 -9.02 11.13 -9.01
N ASP A 206 -7.83 10.55 -8.85
CA ASP A 206 -6.69 10.78 -9.74
C ASP A 206 -6.48 9.56 -10.64
N THR A 207 -6.95 9.66 -11.89
CA THR A 207 -6.79 8.58 -12.88
C THR A 207 -5.36 8.43 -13.37
N SER A 208 -4.53 9.48 -13.25
CA SER A 208 -3.16 9.47 -13.78
C SER A 208 -2.28 8.43 -13.08
N ILE A 209 -2.48 8.24 -11.77
CA ILE A 209 -1.77 7.24 -10.96
C ILE A 209 -2.07 5.84 -11.47
N LYS A 210 -3.35 5.54 -11.70
CA LYS A 210 -3.79 4.23 -12.17
C LYS A 210 -3.40 3.97 -13.62
N GLU A 211 -3.42 4.99 -14.47
CA GLU A 211 -2.93 4.88 -15.86
C GLU A 211 -1.42 4.67 -15.92
N GLY A 212 -0.64 5.38 -15.08
CA GLY A 212 0.80 5.17 -14.95
C GLY A 212 1.14 3.77 -14.44
N LEU A 213 0.34 3.25 -13.49
CA LEU A 213 0.44 1.87 -13.01
C LEU A 213 0.22 0.86 -14.15
N LYS A 214 -0.83 1.04 -14.96
CA LYS A 214 -1.08 0.17 -16.13
C LYS A 214 0.05 0.25 -17.15
N ARG A 215 0.59 1.44 -17.42
CA ARG A 215 1.74 1.63 -18.32
C ARG A 215 2.98 0.88 -17.83
N ARG A 216 3.30 0.95 -16.53
CA ARG A 216 4.40 0.18 -15.92
C ARG A 216 4.23 -1.33 -16.07
N VAL A 217 3.03 -1.83 -15.78
CA VAL A 217 2.69 -3.27 -15.95
C VAL A 217 2.87 -3.70 -17.40
N LEU A 218 2.33 -2.93 -18.35
CA LEU A 218 2.44 -3.24 -19.77
C LEU A 218 3.90 -3.18 -20.26
N SER A 219 4.71 -2.25 -19.75
CA SER A 219 6.10 -2.14 -20.16
C SER A 219 6.88 -3.42 -19.83
N ILE A 220 6.73 -3.95 -18.61
CA ILE A 220 7.39 -5.21 -18.21
C ILE A 220 6.89 -6.42 -19.01
N LEU A 221 5.61 -6.44 -19.41
CA LEU A 221 4.98 -7.62 -20.00
C LEU A 221 4.93 -7.65 -21.52
N VAL A 222 5.20 -6.53 -22.19
CA VAL A 222 5.02 -6.41 -23.64
C VAL A 222 6.25 -5.83 -24.32
N ASP A 223 6.96 -4.88 -23.67
CA ASP A 223 8.07 -4.20 -24.33
C ASP A 223 9.28 -5.12 -24.42
N ARG A 224 9.95 -5.09 -25.57
CA ARG A 224 11.23 -5.80 -25.77
C ARG A 224 12.32 -5.25 -24.86
N VAL A 225 12.32 -3.93 -24.64
CA VAL A 225 13.25 -3.22 -23.75
C VAL A 225 12.40 -2.42 -22.78
N VAL A 226 12.56 -2.68 -21.49
CA VAL A 226 11.75 -2.08 -20.42
C VAL A 226 12.38 -0.77 -19.99
N GLU A 227 11.59 0.30 -20.08
CA GLU A 227 11.93 1.63 -19.59
C GLU A 227 10.80 2.13 -18.67
N LEU A 228 11.09 2.25 -17.38
CA LEU A 228 10.09 2.65 -16.39
C LEU A 228 9.96 4.18 -16.30
N GLU A 229 8.85 4.70 -16.81
CA GLU A 229 8.49 6.13 -16.76
C GLU A 229 8.57 6.68 -15.33
N SER A 230 9.23 7.84 -15.18
CA SER A 230 9.29 8.56 -13.91
C SER A 230 8.01 9.36 -13.70
N THR A 231 7.26 9.02 -12.66
CA THR A 231 6.02 9.72 -12.29
C THR A 231 6.11 10.23 -10.86
N PRO A 232 5.27 11.19 -10.42
CA PRO A 232 5.26 11.64 -9.03
C PRO A 232 5.02 10.51 -8.00
N ALA A 233 4.30 9.46 -8.39
CA ALA A 233 4.08 8.29 -7.53
C ALA A 233 5.20 7.24 -7.60
N PHE A 234 6.00 7.27 -8.67
CA PHE A 234 7.04 6.29 -8.95
C PHE A 234 8.28 6.97 -9.56
N PRO A 235 9.00 7.78 -8.76
CA PRO A 235 10.06 8.65 -9.25
C PRO A 235 11.33 7.88 -9.60
N ALA A 236 12.20 8.47 -10.43
CA ALA A 236 13.42 7.83 -10.93
C ALA A 236 14.45 7.48 -9.85
N ASN A 237 14.46 8.20 -8.72
CA ASN A 237 15.38 7.96 -7.59
C ASN A 237 14.88 6.89 -6.60
N LEU A 238 13.70 6.31 -6.84
CA LEU A 238 13.17 5.23 -6.02
C LEU A 238 14.09 4.01 -6.10
N GLN A 239 14.33 3.34 -4.97
CA GLN A 239 15.10 2.09 -4.97
C GLN A 239 14.23 0.92 -5.46
N PHE A 240 14.86 -0.03 -6.17
CA PHE A 240 14.24 -1.26 -6.63
C PHE A 240 13.05 -1.04 -7.57
N ARG A 241 13.12 -0.07 -8.48
CA ARG A 241 12.01 0.24 -9.42
C ARG A 241 11.64 -0.97 -10.28
N TYR A 242 12.63 -1.67 -10.81
CA TYR A 242 12.41 -2.87 -11.62
C TYR A 242 11.88 -4.00 -10.76
N LEU A 243 12.56 -4.31 -9.65
CA LEU A 243 12.13 -5.41 -8.77
C LEU A 243 10.76 -5.18 -8.11
N ARG A 244 10.40 -3.93 -7.77
CA ARG A 244 9.05 -3.57 -7.28
C ARG A 244 7.98 -3.77 -8.33
N THR A 245 8.28 -3.44 -9.59
CA THR A 245 7.31 -3.61 -10.68
C THR A 245 7.16 -5.08 -11.05
N ILE A 246 8.24 -5.89 -10.96
CA ILE A 246 8.16 -7.34 -11.08
C ILE A 246 7.31 -7.94 -9.96
N ALA A 247 7.57 -7.56 -8.70
CA ALA A 247 6.77 -7.99 -7.56
C ALA A 247 5.29 -7.62 -7.72
N LEU A 248 4.99 -6.41 -8.20
CA LEU A 248 3.63 -5.98 -8.53
C LEU A 248 2.97 -6.91 -9.54
N VAL A 249 3.64 -7.19 -10.66
CA VAL A 249 3.09 -8.01 -11.74
C VAL A 249 2.82 -9.44 -11.25
N CYS A 250 3.78 -10.04 -10.57
CA CYS A 250 3.67 -11.38 -10.01
C CYS A 250 2.57 -11.48 -8.94
N SER A 251 2.55 -10.57 -7.97
CA SER A 251 1.52 -10.59 -6.92
C SER A 251 0.13 -10.19 -7.44
N ALA A 252 0.03 -9.33 -8.47
CA ALA A 252 -1.24 -9.02 -9.12
C ALA A 252 -1.79 -10.21 -9.92
N TYR A 253 -0.91 -11.05 -10.46
CA TYR A 253 -1.28 -12.30 -11.13
C TYR A 253 -1.78 -13.33 -10.12
N ALA A 254 -1.05 -13.58 -9.04
CA ALA A 254 -1.52 -14.45 -7.94
C ALA A 254 -2.83 -13.96 -7.31
N ALA A 255 -3.03 -12.65 -7.25
CA ALA A 255 -4.26 -12.02 -6.78
C ALA A 255 -5.43 -12.08 -7.79
N ASN A 256 -5.24 -12.61 -9.00
CA ASN A 256 -6.24 -12.65 -10.06
C ASN A 256 -6.78 -11.26 -10.49
N VAL A 257 -5.93 -10.22 -10.42
CA VAL A 257 -6.31 -8.85 -10.82
C VAL A 257 -5.47 -8.29 -11.97
N LEU A 258 -4.40 -8.97 -12.38
CA LEU A 258 -3.50 -8.52 -13.44
C LEU A 258 -4.21 -8.35 -14.80
N GLU A 259 -5.12 -9.25 -15.16
CA GLU A 259 -5.85 -9.21 -16.43
C GLU A 259 -6.60 -7.90 -16.68
N ASN A 260 -7.01 -7.20 -15.60
CA ASN A 260 -7.68 -5.89 -15.70
C ASN A 260 -6.78 -4.82 -16.34
N ALA A 261 -5.45 -4.93 -16.22
CA ALA A 261 -4.49 -4.06 -16.89
C ALA A 261 -4.29 -4.44 -18.37
N LEU A 262 -4.50 -5.71 -18.70
CA LEU A 262 -4.24 -6.28 -20.01
C LEU A 262 -5.44 -6.15 -20.97
N LEU A 263 -6.62 -5.70 -20.50
CA LEU A 263 -7.83 -5.53 -21.31
C LEU A 263 -7.67 -4.62 -22.54
N VAL A 264 -6.63 -3.78 -22.57
CA VAL A 264 -6.29 -2.92 -23.73
C VAL A 264 -5.62 -3.70 -24.87
N LEU A 265 -5.09 -4.89 -24.59
CA LEU A 265 -4.39 -5.74 -25.54
C LEU A 265 -5.35 -6.68 -26.28
N ASP A 266 -4.98 -7.04 -27.51
CA ASP A 266 -5.65 -8.12 -28.25
C ASP A 266 -5.42 -9.48 -27.58
N PHE A 267 -6.17 -10.50 -28.00
CA PHE A 267 -6.11 -11.85 -27.40
C PHE A 267 -4.70 -12.44 -27.45
N GLU A 268 -4.01 -12.36 -28.58
CA GLU A 268 -2.67 -12.95 -28.78
C GLU A 268 -1.60 -12.27 -27.92
N ARG A 269 -1.66 -10.95 -27.78
CA ARG A 269 -0.76 -10.18 -26.90
C ARG A 269 -1.05 -10.45 -25.43
N ARG A 270 -2.31 -10.69 -25.05
CA ARG A 270 -2.66 -11.07 -23.67
C ARG A 270 -2.08 -12.42 -23.30
N ASP A 271 -2.24 -13.43 -24.15
CA ASP A 271 -1.68 -14.76 -23.90
C ASP A 271 -0.14 -14.71 -23.77
N ARG A 272 0.54 -13.93 -24.62
CA ARG A 272 1.99 -13.70 -24.49
C ARG A 272 2.36 -12.97 -23.20
N ALA A 273 1.59 -11.95 -22.80
CA ALA A 273 1.83 -11.21 -21.57
C ALA A 273 1.68 -12.13 -20.35
N LEU A 274 0.69 -13.02 -20.33
CA LEU A 274 0.52 -14.00 -19.24
C LEU A 274 1.67 -15.02 -19.20
N ALA A 275 2.10 -15.53 -20.36
CA ALA A 275 3.28 -16.40 -20.43
C ALA A 275 4.54 -15.70 -19.90
N GLN A 276 4.72 -14.41 -20.21
CA GLN A 276 5.82 -13.62 -19.65
C GLN A 276 5.74 -13.47 -18.12
N VAL A 277 4.54 -13.42 -17.54
CA VAL A 277 4.38 -13.40 -16.07
C VAL A 277 4.81 -14.73 -15.46
N ASP A 278 4.44 -15.85 -16.09
CA ASP A 278 4.84 -17.19 -15.64
C ASP A 278 6.38 -17.34 -15.67
N ASP A 279 7.03 -16.84 -16.72
CA ASP A 279 8.49 -16.78 -16.82
C ASP A 279 9.08 -15.93 -15.68
N LEU A 280 8.55 -14.72 -15.46
CA LEU A 280 8.99 -13.86 -14.35
C LEU A 280 8.79 -14.52 -12.98
N LEU A 281 7.66 -15.19 -12.75
CA LEU A 281 7.43 -15.92 -11.51
C LEU A 281 8.47 -17.03 -11.32
N SER A 282 8.78 -17.79 -12.37
CA SER A 282 9.81 -18.83 -12.32
C SER A 282 11.20 -18.27 -11.99
N GLU A 283 11.59 -17.17 -12.63
CA GLU A 283 12.92 -16.55 -12.46
C GLU A 283 13.10 -15.89 -11.09
N PHE A 284 12.04 -15.24 -10.58
CA PHE A 284 12.07 -14.44 -9.36
C PHE A 284 11.55 -15.16 -8.09
N SER A 285 11.06 -16.40 -8.21
CA SER A 285 10.67 -17.27 -7.07
C SER A 285 11.81 -18.17 -6.54
N GLN A 286 13.05 -17.86 -6.91
CA GLN A 286 14.25 -18.57 -6.47
C GLN A 286 15.36 -17.59 -6.09
N TRP A 287 16.28 -18.05 -5.25
CA TRP A 287 17.38 -17.21 -4.75
C TRP A 287 18.74 -17.93 -4.79
N PRO A 288 19.77 -17.32 -5.40
CA PRO A 288 19.76 -16.06 -6.16
C PRO A 288 18.84 -16.12 -7.40
N PHE A 289 18.41 -14.96 -7.91
CA PHE A 289 17.60 -14.90 -9.13
C PHE A 289 18.35 -15.52 -10.31
N LEU A 290 17.67 -16.36 -11.09
CA LEU A 290 18.19 -16.90 -12.35
C LEU A 290 17.39 -16.28 -13.49
N ILE A 291 17.88 -15.17 -14.02
CA ILE A 291 17.19 -14.41 -15.06
C ILE A 291 17.70 -14.91 -16.42
N HIS A 292 16.80 -15.43 -17.24
CA HIS A 292 17.13 -15.93 -18.56
C HIS A 292 16.96 -14.84 -19.63
N PRO A 293 17.72 -14.89 -20.73
CA PRO A 293 17.49 -13.99 -21.85
C PRO A 293 16.09 -14.21 -22.43
N SER A 294 15.22 -13.20 -22.35
CA SER A 294 13.89 -13.20 -22.95
C SER A 294 13.80 -12.20 -24.11
N THR A 295 12.83 -12.44 -25.00
CA THR A 295 12.49 -11.51 -26.09
C THR A 295 11.69 -10.31 -25.60
N VAL A 296 10.95 -10.47 -24.50
CA VAL A 296 10.25 -9.42 -23.78
C VAL A 296 11.09 -9.10 -22.54
N GLY A 297 11.29 -7.82 -22.25
CA GLY A 297 12.14 -7.41 -21.13
C GLY A 297 13.59 -7.87 -21.21
N ALA A 298 14.19 -7.82 -22.41
CA ALA A 298 15.54 -8.32 -22.66
C ALA A 298 16.62 -7.67 -21.76
N ASN A 299 16.38 -6.47 -21.25
CA ASN A 299 17.27 -5.73 -20.34
C ASN A 299 16.93 -5.91 -18.85
N LEU A 300 15.89 -6.67 -18.48
CA LEU A 300 15.47 -6.82 -17.07
C LEU A 300 16.56 -7.44 -16.21
N GLY A 301 17.29 -8.43 -16.74
CA GLY A 301 18.39 -9.07 -16.01
C GLY A 301 19.51 -8.11 -15.64
N GLU A 302 19.90 -7.24 -16.59
CA GLU A 302 20.90 -6.20 -16.37
C GLU A 302 20.38 -5.13 -15.40
N ALA A 303 19.17 -4.63 -15.62
CA ALA A 303 18.57 -3.60 -14.78
C ALA A 303 18.40 -4.04 -13.32
N VAL A 304 17.93 -5.27 -13.07
CA VAL A 304 17.87 -5.83 -11.71
C VAL A 304 19.27 -6.06 -11.15
N GLY A 305 20.22 -6.52 -11.98
CA GLY A 305 21.63 -6.67 -11.57
C GLY A 305 22.24 -5.36 -11.07
N GLU A 306 21.96 -4.25 -11.76
CA GLU A 306 22.39 -2.90 -11.35
C GLU A 306 21.72 -2.44 -10.05
N GLU A 307 20.45 -2.75 -9.83
CA GLU A 307 19.75 -2.46 -8.57
C GLU A 307 20.33 -3.23 -7.38
N LEU A 308 20.81 -4.46 -7.60
CA LEU A 308 21.34 -5.35 -6.56
C LEU A 308 22.84 -5.17 -6.31
N ALA A 309 23.62 -4.73 -7.31
CA ALA A 309 25.07 -4.57 -7.22
C ALA A 309 25.58 -3.73 -6.02
N PRO A 310 24.94 -2.62 -5.61
CA PRO A 310 25.42 -1.81 -4.48
C PRO A 310 25.01 -2.36 -3.10
N LEU A 311 24.22 -3.43 -3.03
CA LEU A 311 23.69 -3.93 -1.75
C LEU A 311 24.73 -4.71 -0.96
N SER A 312 24.72 -4.51 0.35
CA SER A 312 25.45 -5.35 1.30
C SER A 312 24.84 -6.76 1.41
N GLU A 313 25.59 -7.72 1.93
CA GLU A 313 25.08 -9.08 2.19
C GLU A 313 23.81 -9.08 3.07
N ASP A 314 23.74 -8.17 4.05
CA ASP A 314 22.58 -8.07 4.94
C ASP A 314 21.34 -7.52 4.21
N GLN A 315 21.52 -6.60 3.26
CA GLN A 315 20.42 -6.10 2.42
C GLN A 315 19.97 -7.14 1.39
N MET A 316 20.89 -7.97 0.90
CA MET A 316 20.57 -9.11 0.04
C MET A 316 19.63 -10.12 0.75
N LEU A 317 19.72 -10.25 2.09
CA LEU A 317 18.78 -11.08 2.86
C LEU A 317 17.35 -10.53 2.84
N SER A 318 17.15 -9.22 2.65
CA SER A 318 15.82 -8.64 2.43
C SER A 318 15.29 -8.98 1.04
N ILE A 319 16.15 -8.96 0.03
CA ILE A 319 15.77 -9.38 -1.33
C ILE A 319 15.43 -10.88 -1.40
N GLU A 320 16.12 -11.70 -0.61
CA GLU A 320 15.78 -13.12 -0.43
C GLU A 320 14.34 -13.31 0.12
N VAL A 321 13.82 -12.38 0.94
CA VAL A 321 12.40 -12.39 1.39
C VAL A 321 11.45 -12.11 0.23
N VAL A 322 11.79 -11.17 -0.67
CA VAL A 322 10.98 -10.89 -1.85
C VAL A 322 10.82 -12.15 -2.70
N ALA A 323 11.93 -12.84 -2.98
CA ALA A 323 11.93 -14.09 -3.71
C ALA A 323 11.09 -15.19 -3.03
N ALA A 324 11.15 -15.26 -1.68
CA ALA A 324 10.37 -16.21 -0.89
C ALA A 324 8.86 -15.99 -0.97
N VAL A 325 8.43 -14.73 -0.94
CA VAL A 325 7.01 -14.41 -1.11
C VAL A 325 6.55 -14.71 -2.53
N LEU A 326 7.36 -14.41 -3.54
CA LEU A 326 7.04 -14.75 -4.93
C LEU A 326 6.96 -16.27 -5.14
N GLN A 327 7.78 -17.05 -4.44
CA GLN A 327 7.64 -18.51 -4.40
C GLN A 327 6.32 -18.94 -3.75
N PHE A 328 5.91 -18.33 -2.65
CA PHE A 328 4.63 -18.60 -2.03
C PHE A 328 3.47 -18.28 -2.99
N ASP A 329 3.51 -17.11 -3.66
CA ASP A 329 2.52 -16.68 -4.65
C ASP A 329 2.48 -17.65 -5.85
N ALA A 330 3.63 -18.11 -6.33
CA ALA A 330 3.72 -19.08 -7.42
C ALA A 330 3.14 -20.45 -7.06
N ILE A 331 3.27 -20.89 -5.81
CA ILE A 331 2.73 -22.18 -5.35
C ILE A 331 1.22 -22.09 -5.14
N ASN A 332 0.75 -21.04 -4.46
CA ASN A 332 -0.65 -20.94 -4.03
C ASN A 332 -1.56 -20.24 -5.05
N GLY A 333 -1.00 -19.50 -6.02
CA GLY A 333 -1.77 -18.81 -7.06
C GLY A 333 -2.54 -19.74 -7.99
N PHE A 334 -2.08 -20.98 -8.18
CA PHE A 334 -2.71 -21.97 -9.07
C PHE A 334 -3.77 -22.87 -8.41
N ASP A 335 -3.83 -22.92 -7.08
CA ASP A 335 -4.66 -23.88 -6.34
C ASP A 335 -6.05 -23.33 -5.93
N PHE A 336 -6.36 -22.06 -6.21
CA PHE A 336 -7.69 -21.51 -5.94
C PHE A 336 -8.63 -21.73 -7.14
N PRO A 337 -9.62 -22.63 -7.08
CA PRO A 337 -10.64 -22.70 -8.11
C PRO A 337 -11.39 -21.37 -8.17
N SER A 338 -11.47 -20.81 -9.38
CA SER A 338 -12.11 -19.53 -9.73
C SER A 338 -13.64 -19.49 -9.55
N ASN A 339 -14.19 -20.32 -8.67
CA ASN A 339 -15.62 -20.48 -8.49
C ASN A 339 -16.01 -20.41 -7.02
N VAL A 340 -16.11 -19.21 -6.45
CA VAL A 340 -17.25 -18.87 -5.57
C VAL A 340 -17.55 -17.39 -5.68
N ASP A 341 -18.61 -17.07 -6.43
CA ASP A 341 -19.12 -15.72 -6.60
C ASP A 341 -19.91 -15.32 -5.33
N PHE A 342 -19.26 -14.66 -4.37
CA PHE A 342 -19.91 -14.02 -3.22
C PHE A 342 -19.80 -12.49 -3.29
N SER A 343 -19.95 -11.92 -4.47
CA SER A 343 -20.14 -10.48 -4.60
C SER A 343 -21.58 -10.10 -4.25
N PHE A 344 -22.01 -10.30 -3.00
CA PHE A 344 -23.18 -9.62 -2.40
C PHE A 344 -23.37 -9.87 -0.88
N ALA A 345 -22.59 -10.75 -0.23
CA ALA A 345 -22.95 -11.24 1.11
C ALA A 345 -22.22 -10.63 2.32
N LEU A 346 -21.26 -9.71 2.16
CA LEU A 346 -20.42 -9.25 3.28
C LEU A 346 -20.47 -7.74 3.59
N PHE A 347 -21.62 -7.10 3.40
CA PHE A 347 -21.84 -5.71 3.87
C PHE A 347 -22.92 -5.59 4.96
N ILE A 348 -23.31 -6.71 5.57
CA ILE A 348 -24.13 -6.71 6.79
C ILE A 348 -23.40 -7.52 7.86
N THR A 349 -22.42 -6.90 8.52
CA THR A 349 -22.10 -7.03 9.96
C THR A 349 -21.01 -6.05 10.33
#